data_AF-X1FBE0-F1
#
_entry.id   AF-X1FBE0-F1
#
_cell.length_a   1.000
_cell.length_b   1.000
_cell.length_c   1.000
_cell.angle_alpha   90.00
_cell.angle_beta   90.00
_cell.angle_gamma   90.00
#
_symmetry.space_group_name_H-M   'P 1'
#
loop_
_entity.id
_entity.type
_entity.pdbx_description
1 polymer ?
#
loop_
_entity_poly.entity_id
_entity_poly.type
_entity_poly.pdbx_seq_one_letter_code
_entity_poly.pdbx_strand_id
1 'polypeptide(L)' 'RGMVLTGGGALLKDIDRLLMEETGLPVVIAEDPLTCVARGGGKALEMMRVIGSDFLSRD' A
#
# COMPACT_ATOMS: atom_id res chain seq x y z
N ARG A 1 -9.55 -7.28 -9.82
CA ARG A 1 -8.24 -6.74 -9.37
C ARG A 1 -8.08 -7.21 -7.93
N GLY A 2 -7.06 -8.02 -7.63
CA GLY A 2 -6.89 -8.67 -6.33
C GLY A 2 -6.27 -7.76 -5.27
N MET A 3 -5.55 -8.34 -4.31
CA MET A 3 -4.86 -7.62 -3.24
C MET A 3 -3.36 -7.44 -3.55
N VAL A 4 -2.78 -6.36 -3.03
CA VAL A 4 -1.34 -6.15 -2.97
C VAL A 4 -0.94 -6.09 -1.50
N LEU A 5 -0.07 -7.00 -1.06
CA LEU A 5 0.48 -7.00 0.29
C LEU A 5 1.72 -6.14 0.39
N THR A 6 1.84 -5.43 1.51
CA THR A 6 2.95 -4.54 1.83
C THR A 6 3.24 -4.55 3.34
N GLY A 7 4.33 -3.92 3.75
CA GLY A 7 4.80 -3.85 5.13
C GLY A 7 5.65 -5.06 5.51
N GLY A 8 6.23 -5.03 6.71
CA GLY A 8 7.06 -6.14 7.21
C GLY A 8 6.31 -7.47 7.33
N GLY A 9 5.00 -7.42 7.61
CA GLY A 9 4.14 -8.61 7.67
C GLY A 9 3.98 -9.34 6.34
N ALA A 10 4.22 -8.68 5.20
CA ALA A 10 4.20 -9.30 3.89
C ALA A 10 5.37 -10.27 3.66
N LEU A 11 6.42 -10.21 4.49
CA LEU A 11 7.59 -11.10 4.42
C LEU A 11 7.42 -12.38 5.24
N LEU A 12 6.29 -12.53 5.94
CA LEU A 12 5.95 -13.79 6.58
C LEU A 12 5.83 -14.89 5.52
N LYS A 13 6.45 -16.02 5.79
CA LYS A 13 6.47 -17.15 4.85
C LYS A 13 5.05 -17.56 4.46
N ASP A 14 4.81 -17.63 3.15
CA ASP A 14 3.56 -18.09 2.52
C ASP A 14 2.29 -17.32 2.91
N ILE A 15 2.41 -16.08 3.42
CA ILE A 15 1.26 -15.27 3.84
C ILE A 15 0.34 -14.89 2.66
N ASP A 16 0.92 -14.63 1.50
CA ASP A 16 0.21 -14.37 0.25
C ASP A 16 -0.59 -15.60 -0.18
N ARG A 17 -0.01 -16.79 -0.09
CA ARG A 17 -0.69 -18.07 -0.37
C ARG A 17 -1.88 -18.29 0.55
N LEU A 18 -1.70 -18.11 1.87
CA LEU A 18 -2.79 -18.24 2.83
C LEU A 18 -3.95 -17.30 2.48
N LEU A 19 -3.65 -16.03 2.19
CA LEU A 19 -4.69 -15.06 1.85
C LEU A 19 -5.37 -15.37 0.51
N MET A 20 -4.65 -15.92 -0.48
CA MET A 20 -5.28 -16.41 -1.72
C MET A 20 -6.24 -17.56 -1.45
N GLU A 21 -5.85 -18.53 -0.62
CA GLU A 21 -6.67 -19.70 -0.28
C GLU A 21 -7.95 -19.30 0.47
N GLU A 22 -7.84 -18.42 1.46
CA GLU A 22 -8.98 -18.00 2.29
C GLU A 22 -9.94 -17.05 1.57
N THR A 23 -9.43 -16.18 0.68
CA THR A 23 -10.26 -15.16 0.04
C THR A 23 -10.69 -15.51 -1.38
N GLY A 24 -10.03 -16.47 -2.03
CA GLY A 24 -10.21 -16.77 -3.45
C GLY A 24 -9.77 -15.64 -4.40
N LEU A 25 -9.12 -14.59 -3.89
CA LEU A 25 -8.64 -13.46 -4.67
C LEU A 25 -7.14 -13.60 -4.96
N PRO A 26 -6.65 -13.14 -6.14
CA PRO A 26 -5.22 -13.04 -6.38
C PRO A 26 -4.55 -12.12 -5.36
N VAL A 27 -3.41 -12.54 -4.82
CA VAL A 27 -2.60 -11.76 -3.89
C VAL A 27 -1.20 -11.66 -4.45
N VAL A 28 -0.64 -10.44 -4.47
CA VAL A 28 0.76 -10.20 -4.87
C VAL A 28 1.48 -9.41 -3.80
N ILE A 29 2.76 -9.69 -3.58
CA ILE A 29 3.60 -8.89 -2.68
C ILE A 29 4.15 -7.70 -3.46
N ALA A 30 4.15 -6.51 -2.85
CA ALA A 30 4.77 -5.33 -3.43
C ALA A 30 6.28 -5.55 -3.65
N GLU A 31 6.85 -4.93 -4.68
CA GLU A 31 8.28 -5.07 -5.03
C GLU A 31 9.23 -4.64 -3.89
N ASP A 32 8.87 -3.56 -3.16
CA ASP A 32 9.59 -3.09 -1.97
C ASP A 32 8.59 -2.84 -0.83
N PRO A 33 8.14 -3.89 -0.14
CA PRO A 33 7.03 -3.81 0.82
C PRO A 33 7.42 -3.03 2.08
N LEU A 34 8.71 -2.93 2.39
CA LEU A 34 9.20 -2.26 3.60
C LEU A 34 9.14 -0.73 3.49
N THR A 35 9.31 -0.18 2.29
CA THR A 35 9.36 1.28 2.10
C THR A 35 8.06 1.88 1.55
N CYS A 36 7.09 1.05 1.16
CA CYS A 36 5.82 1.49 0.56
C CYS A 36 5.12 2.59 1.35
N VAL A 37 5.08 2.51 2.69
CA VAL A 37 4.42 3.53 3.53
C VAL A 37 5.15 4.87 3.44
N ALA A 38 6.47 4.88 3.63
CA ALA A 38 7.28 6.10 3.57
C ALA A 38 7.23 6.73 2.16
N ARG A 39 7.35 5.91 1.10
CA ARG A 39 7.27 6.37 -0.29
C ARG A 39 5.89 6.91 -0.63
N GLY A 40 4.83 6.24 -0.18
CA GLY A 40 3.45 6.68 -0.37
C GLY A 40 3.18 8.01 0.34
N GLY A 41 3.64 8.14 1.59
CA GLY A 41 3.55 9.40 2.34
C GLY A 41 4.30 10.55 1.67
N GLY A 42 5.53 10.31 1.19
CA GLY A 42 6.28 11.32 0.44
C GLY A 42 5.56 11.79 -0.83
N LYS A 43 5.01 10.85 -1.60
CA LYS A 43 4.18 11.17 -2.79
C LYS A 43 2.93 11.96 -2.43
N ALA A 44 2.23 11.58 -1.35
CA ALA A 44 1.05 12.28 -0.89
C ALA A 44 1.37 13.74 -0.52
N LEU A 45 2.49 13.97 0.17
CA LEU A 45 2.95 15.31 0.51
C LEU A 45 3.28 16.15 -0.74
N GLU A 46 3.92 15.54 -1.74
CA GLU A 46 4.21 16.19 -3.02
C GLU A 46 2.91 16.54 -3.77
N MET A 47 1.92 15.65 -3.78
CA MET A 47 0.60 15.92 -4.35
C MET A 47 -0.13 17.06 -3.62
N MET A 48 -0.08 17.11 -2.29
CA MET A 48 -0.66 18.20 -1.50
C MET A 48 -0.04 19.55 -1.86
N ARG A 49 1.29 19.57 -2.11
CA ARG A 49 1.98 20.78 -2.57
C ARG A 49 1.51 21.24 -3.95
N VAL A 50 1.20 20.30 -4.86
CA VAL A 50 0.72 20.60 -6.22
C VAL A 50 -0.75 21.04 -6.23
N ILE A 51 -1.59 20.40 -5.42
CA ILE A 51 -3.05 20.63 -5.38
C ILE A 51 -3.40 21.88 -4.56
N GLY A 52 -2.51 22.31 -3.66
CA GLY A 52 -2.68 23.50 -2.83
C GLY A 52 -3.55 23.27 -1.59
N SER A 53 -3.55 24.26 -0.69
CA SER A 53 -4.19 24.27 0.63
C SER A 53 -5.68 23.89 0.65
N ASP A 54 -6.36 23.93 -0.50
CA ASP A 54 -7.77 23.56 -0.68
C ASP A 54 -8.07 22.12 -0.24
N PHE A 55 -7.08 21.21 -0.30
CA PHE A 55 -7.26 19.84 0.17
C PHE A 55 -7.38 19.73 1.71
N LEU A 56 -6.65 20.56 2.46
CA LEU A 56 -6.67 20.56 3.93
C LEU A 56 -7.80 21.43 4.51
N SER A 57 -8.40 22.28 3.68
CA SER A 57 -9.44 23.24 4.08
C SER A 57 -10.86 22.70 3.91
N ARG A 58 -11.01 21.47 3.38
CA ARG A 58 -12.29 20.79 3.20
C ARG A 58 -12.52 19.81 4.35
N ASP A 59 -12.85 20.38 5.51
CA ASP A 59 -13.63 19.73 6.57
C ASP A 59 -14.90 20.56 6.82
#